data_AF-A0A0G3GYL7-F1
#
_entry.id   AF-A0A0G3GYL7-F1
#
_cell.length_a   1.000
_cell.length_b   1.000
_cell.length_c   1.000
_cell.angle_alpha   90.00
_cell.angle_beta   90.00
_cell.angle_gamma   90.00
#
_symmetry.space_group_name_H-M   'P 1'
#
loop_
_entity.id
_entity.type
_entity.pdbx_description
1 polymer ?
#
loop_
_entity_poly.entity_id
_entity_poly.type
_entity_poly.pdbx_seq_one_letter_code
_entity_poly.pdbx_strand_id
1 'polypeptide(L)'
;MDDVSVDVHVLLSPAQVQQFEDQLQSKPPAGFEVVAVYSMEENFSCEPDNMLVAQYEQRTGKVPVAESVYRIVVHGRCDRSLVDATAVVVKLLPDDALWYGTTVDGFIDPGSMATCSIKRS
;
A
#
# COMPACT_ATOMS: atom_id res chain seq x y z
N MET A 1 12.55 -0.08 -19.65
CA MET A 1 11.79 -0.16 -18.40
C MET A 1 12.76 -0.23 -17.26
N ASP A 2 12.66 0.73 -16.35
CA ASP A 2 13.45 0.78 -15.13
C ASP A 2 12.71 0.06 -14.01
N ASP A 3 13.46 -0.57 -13.12
CA ASP A 3 12.89 -1.19 -11.91
C ASP A 3 12.39 -0.07 -10.98
N VAL A 4 11.18 -0.23 -10.45
CA VAL A 4 10.52 0.73 -9.56
C VAL A 4 9.78 0.00 -8.45
N SER A 5 9.59 0.67 -7.33
CA SER A 5 8.75 0.20 -6.22
C SER A 5 7.66 1.21 -5.92
N VAL A 6 6.41 0.79 -6.02
CA VAL A 6 5.27 1.56 -5.51
C VAL A 6 5.02 1.13 -4.07
N ASP A 7 5.24 2.02 -3.12
CA ASP A 7 5.06 1.79 -1.69
C ASP A 7 3.88 2.62 -1.20
N VAL A 8 2.79 1.95 -0.85
CA VAL A 8 1.54 2.60 -0.43
C VAL A 8 1.03 2.01 0.88
N HIS A 9 0.56 2.88 1.75
CA HIS A 9 -0.24 2.51 2.91
C HIS A 9 -1.71 2.74 2.55
N VAL A 10 -2.54 1.74 2.77
CA VAL A 10 -3.95 1.72 2.37
C VAL A 10 -4.82 1.23 3.51
N LEU A 11 -5.99 1.84 3.72
CA LEU A 11 -6.98 1.34 4.68
C LEU A 11 -8.00 0.48 3.94
N LEU A 12 -7.92 -0.84 4.12
CA LEU A 12 -8.73 -1.82 3.41
C LEU A 12 -9.12 -2.98 4.33
N SER A 13 -10.20 -3.67 3.99
CA SER A 13 -10.49 -4.99 4.56
C SER A 13 -9.61 -6.07 3.92
N PRO A 14 -9.40 -7.23 4.59
CA PRO A 14 -8.61 -8.33 4.04
C PRO A 14 -9.10 -8.81 2.66
N ALA A 15 -10.43 -8.80 2.44
CA ALA A 15 -11.02 -9.16 1.15
C ALA A 15 -10.67 -8.17 0.03
N GLN A 16 -10.63 -6.87 0.35
CA GLN A 16 -10.23 -5.83 -0.61
C GLN A 16 -8.74 -5.89 -0.94
N VAL A 17 -7.89 -6.23 0.03
CA VAL A 17 -6.45 -6.48 -0.21
C VAL A 17 -6.26 -7.63 -1.19
N GLN A 18 -6.91 -8.78 -0.93
CA GLN A 18 -6.84 -9.93 -1.85
C GLN A 18 -7.31 -9.55 -3.26
N GLN A 19 -8.44 -8.84 -3.36
CA GLN A 19 -8.97 -8.40 -4.65
C GLN A 19 -8.00 -7.45 -5.37
N PHE A 20 -7.29 -6.58 -4.66
CA PHE A 20 -6.31 -5.68 -5.23
C PHE A 20 -5.09 -6.45 -5.77
N GLU A 21 -4.57 -7.41 -5.01
CA GLU A 21 -3.47 -8.30 -5.43
C GLU A 21 -3.85 -9.11 -6.67
N ASP A 22 -5.06 -9.69 -6.68
CA ASP A 22 -5.58 -10.45 -7.82
C ASP A 22 -5.71 -9.57 -9.08
N GLN A 23 -6.11 -8.31 -8.91
CA GLN A 23 -6.20 -7.35 -10.03
C GLN A 23 -4.83 -6.98 -10.59
N LEU A 24 -3.84 -6.73 -9.72
CA LEU A 24 -2.46 -6.45 -10.14
C LEU A 24 -1.87 -7.59 -10.98
N GLN A 25 -2.17 -8.85 -10.60
CA GLN A 25 -1.70 -10.02 -11.33
C GLN A 25 -2.47 -10.29 -12.62
N SER A 26 -3.79 -10.12 -12.61
CA SER A 26 -4.65 -10.47 -13.76
C SER A 26 -4.70 -9.40 -14.86
N LYS A 27 -4.49 -8.13 -14.51
CA LYS A 27 -4.54 -6.98 -15.43
C LYS A 27 -3.43 -5.99 -15.08
N PRO A 28 -2.16 -6.29 -15.42
CA PRO A 28 -1.08 -5.35 -15.21
C PRO A 28 -1.40 -4.03 -15.92
N PRO A 29 -1.26 -2.88 -15.26
CA PRO A 29 -1.56 -1.60 -15.88
C PRO A 29 -0.72 -1.37 -17.14
N ALA A 30 -1.30 -0.77 -18.16
CA ALA A 30 -0.58 -0.56 -19.43
C ALA A 30 0.71 0.28 -19.21
N GLY A 31 1.86 -0.32 -19.50
CA GLY A 31 3.17 0.30 -19.29
C GLY A 31 3.78 0.09 -17.89
N PHE A 32 3.19 -0.78 -17.08
CA PHE A 32 3.70 -1.21 -15.79
C PHE A 32 3.67 -2.75 -15.72
N GLU A 33 4.83 -3.38 -15.76
CA GLU A 33 4.97 -4.82 -15.55
C GLU A 33 5.09 -5.08 -14.05
N VAL A 34 4.14 -5.83 -13.47
CA VAL A 34 4.21 -6.24 -12.06
C VAL A 34 5.21 -7.39 -11.92
N VAL A 35 6.22 -7.21 -11.06
CA VAL A 35 7.25 -8.21 -10.77
C VAL A 35 6.93 -8.96 -9.49
N ALA A 36 6.54 -8.24 -8.43
CA ALA A 36 6.15 -8.83 -7.16
C ALA A 36 5.23 -7.88 -6.39
N VAL A 37 4.38 -8.44 -5.53
CA VAL A 37 3.51 -7.70 -4.63
C VAL A 37 3.74 -8.24 -3.22
N TYR A 38 3.94 -7.33 -2.26
CA TYR A 38 4.11 -7.65 -0.86
C TYR A 38 3.11 -6.82 -0.05
N SER A 39 2.28 -7.49 0.74
CA SER A 39 1.31 -6.84 1.61
C SER A 39 1.58 -7.22 3.05
N MET A 40 1.59 -6.23 3.93
CA MET A 40 1.77 -6.42 5.36
C MET A 40 0.73 -5.60 6.11
N GLU A 41 -0.05 -6.27 6.95
CA GLU A 41 -0.95 -5.57 7.88
C GLU A 41 -0.12 -4.82 8.92
N GLU A 42 -0.36 -3.53 9.04
CA GLU A 42 0.27 -2.71 10.06
C GLU A 42 -0.50 -2.86 11.38
N ASN A 43 0.16 -3.45 12.37
CA ASN A 43 -0.41 -3.59 13.69
C ASN A 43 -0.12 -2.34 14.54
N PHE A 44 -1.12 -1.45 14.64
CA PHE A 44 -1.06 -0.23 15.47
C PHE A 44 -1.33 -0.47 16.96
N SER A 45 -1.20 -1.70 17.46
CA SER A 45 -1.33 -2.00 18.90
C SER A 45 -0.48 -1.11 19.82
N CYS A 46 0.54 -0.41 19.30
CA CYS A 46 1.35 0.55 20.02
C CYS A 46 1.11 2.05 19.68
N GLU A 47 0.47 2.37 18.55
CA GLU A 47 0.36 3.75 18.05
C GLU A 47 -1.00 4.02 17.38
N PRO A 48 -2.02 4.46 18.14
CA PRO A 48 -3.38 4.64 17.63
C PRO A 48 -3.53 5.81 16.62
N ASP A 49 -2.52 6.68 16.45
CA ASP A 49 -2.59 7.86 15.59
C ASP A 49 -2.15 7.59 14.13
N ASN A 50 -2.79 6.62 13.47
CA ASN A 50 -2.61 6.47 12.03
C ASN A 50 -3.48 7.50 11.26
N MET A 51 -2.88 8.22 10.33
CA MET A 51 -3.56 9.26 9.54
C MET A 51 -4.76 8.74 8.73
N LEU A 52 -4.72 7.50 8.23
CA LEU A 52 -5.81 6.89 7.47
C LEU A 52 -7.00 6.54 8.37
N VAL A 53 -6.72 6.06 9.59
CA VAL A 53 -7.74 5.79 10.62
C VAL A 53 -8.43 7.10 11.01
N ALA A 54 -7.64 8.13 11.33
CA ALA A 54 -8.16 9.45 11.66
C ALA A 54 -9.01 10.05 10.50
N GLN A 55 -8.55 9.89 9.26
CA GLN A 55 -9.31 10.36 8.09
C GLN A 55 -10.61 9.57 7.88
N TYR A 56 -10.61 8.26 8.12
CA TYR A 56 -11.81 7.43 8.05
C TYR A 56 -12.84 7.86 9.09
N GLU A 57 -12.40 8.09 10.33
CA GLU A 57 -13.26 8.58 11.42
C GLU A 57 -13.85 9.95 11.11
N GLN A 58 -13.05 10.88 10.58
CA GLN A 58 -13.55 12.20 10.17
C GLN A 58 -14.59 12.12 9.05
N ARG A 59 -14.44 11.18 8.11
CA ARG A 59 -15.37 11.02 6.98
C ARG A 59 -16.66 10.30 7.35
N THR A 60 -16.58 9.27 8.22
CA THR A 60 -17.68 8.35 8.49
C THR A 60 -18.33 8.53 9.87
N GLY A 61 -17.65 9.24 10.79
CA GLY A 61 -18.03 9.36 12.19
C GLY A 61 -17.83 8.07 13.00
N LYS A 62 -17.11 7.08 12.46
CA LYS A 62 -16.89 5.76 13.07
C LYS A 62 -15.44 5.34 12.94
N VAL A 63 -14.97 4.55 13.91
CA VAL A 63 -13.68 3.86 13.80
C VAL A 63 -13.79 2.74 12.75
N PRO A 64 -12.73 2.46 11.97
CA PRO A 64 -12.69 1.27 11.12
C PRO A 64 -12.84 0.00 11.96
N VAL A 65 -13.67 -0.93 11.51
CA VAL A 65 -13.92 -2.21 12.22
C VAL A 65 -13.58 -3.40 11.33
N ALA A 66 -13.84 -3.28 10.03
CA ALA A 66 -13.54 -4.32 9.05
C ALA A 66 -12.20 -4.07 8.34
N GLU A 67 -11.70 -2.84 8.41
CA GLU A 67 -10.53 -2.35 7.70
C GLU A 67 -9.34 -2.20 8.64
N SER A 68 -8.16 -2.62 8.17
CA SER A 68 -6.86 -2.38 8.79
C SER A 68 -6.01 -1.57 7.81
N VAL A 69 -4.95 -0.92 8.29
CA VAL A 69 -3.96 -0.35 7.36
C VAL A 69 -3.04 -1.46 6.91
N TYR A 70 -2.84 -1.54 5.61
CA TYR A 70 -1.87 -2.40 4.99
C TYR A 70 -0.80 -1.54 4.34
N ARG A 71 0.46 -1.87 4.56
CA ARG A 71 1.53 -1.42 3.68
C ARG A 71 1.64 -2.41 2.53
N ILE A 72 1.49 -1.92 1.32
CA ILE A 72 1.60 -2.70 0.09
C ILE A 72 2.75 -2.14 -0.74
N VAL A 73 3.72 -3.01 -1.04
CA VAL A 73 4.85 -2.73 -1.91
C VAL A 73 4.67 -3.51 -3.21
N VAL A 74 4.54 -2.78 -4.32
CA VAL A 74 4.47 -3.34 -5.67
C VAL A 74 5.80 -3.08 -6.36
N HIS A 75 6.60 -4.13 -6.52
CA HIS A 75 7.76 -4.09 -7.41
C HIS A 75 7.29 -4.25 -8.84
N GLY A 76 7.79 -3.39 -9.72
CA GLY A 76 7.49 -3.48 -11.13
C GLY A 76 8.54 -2.84 -12.00
N ARG A 77 8.29 -2.90 -13.30
CA ARG A 77 9.10 -2.25 -14.33
C ARG A 77 8.24 -1.28 -15.10
N CYS A 78 8.70 -0.05 -15.25
CA CYS A 78 7.95 1.02 -15.90
C CYS A 78 8.81 1.77 -16.92
N ASP A 79 8.20 2.19 -18.03
CA ASP A 79 8.81 3.09 -19.04
C ASP A 79 8.38 4.55 -18.84
N ARG A 80 7.60 4.84 -17.80
CA ARG A 80 7.00 6.17 -17.53
C ARG A 80 7.60 6.81 -16.28
N SER A 81 7.19 8.04 -16.03
CA SER A 81 7.56 8.75 -14.81
C SER A 81 7.10 8.00 -13.55
N LEU A 82 7.80 8.19 -12.43
CA LEU A 82 7.43 7.60 -11.14
C LEU A 82 6.01 7.99 -10.69
N VAL A 83 5.58 9.21 -11.05
CA VAL A 83 4.21 9.68 -10.78
C VAL A 83 3.19 8.85 -11.54
N ASP A 84 3.46 8.55 -12.82
CA ASP A 84 2.60 7.68 -13.61
C ASP A 84 2.55 6.28 -13.00
N ALA A 85 3.69 5.73 -12.56
CA ALA A 85 3.77 4.42 -11.92
C ALA A 85 2.92 4.35 -10.65
N THR A 86 2.94 5.37 -9.79
CA THR A 86 2.01 5.45 -8.64
C THR A 86 0.57 5.47 -9.14
N ALA A 87 0.25 6.34 -10.10
CA ALA A 87 -1.10 6.57 -10.57
C ALA A 87 -1.75 5.32 -11.20
N VAL A 88 -0.99 4.50 -11.94
CA VAL A 88 -1.54 3.26 -12.51
C VAL A 88 -1.82 2.20 -11.44
N VAL A 89 -0.99 2.08 -10.41
CA VAL A 89 -1.19 1.10 -9.34
C VAL A 89 -2.38 1.49 -8.46
N VAL A 90 -2.46 2.75 -8.03
CA VAL A 90 -3.54 3.20 -7.12
C VAL A 90 -4.90 3.28 -7.79
N LYS A 91 -4.97 3.32 -9.13
CA LYS A 91 -6.22 3.21 -9.89
C LYS A 91 -6.91 1.85 -9.77
N LEU A 92 -6.21 0.82 -9.29
CA LEU A 92 -6.78 -0.50 -9.05
C LEU A 92 -7.34 -0.63 -7.62
N LEU A 93 -7.08 0.34 -6.74
CA LEU A 93 -7.71 0.39 -5.42
C LEU A 93 -9.21 0.68 -5.56
N PRO A 94 -10.03 0.31 -4.56
CA PRO A 94 -11.43 0.76 -4.49
C PRO A 94 -11.53 2.30 -4.56
N ASP A 95 -12.57 2.81 -5.22
CA ASP A 95 -12.74 4.26 -5.48
C ASP A 95 -12.74 5.12 -4.21
N ASP A 96 -13.18 4.56 -3.09
CA ASP A 96 -13.28 5.22 -1.78
C ASP A 96 -12.11 4.89 -0.84
N ALA A 97 -11.14 4.09 -1.28
CA ALA A 97 -10.01 3.67 -0.48
C ALA A 97 -9.16 4.87 -0.05
N LEU A 98 -8.88 4.95 1.25
CA LEU A 98 -7.95 5.92 1.79
C LEU A 98 -6.54 5.37 1.67
N TRP A 99 -5.63 6.15 1.09
CA TRP A 99 -4.24 5.75 0.93
C TRP A 99 -3.29 6.94 0.94
N TYR A 100 -2.02 6.66 1.23
CA TYR A 100 -0.90 7.54 0.98
C TYR A 100 0.31 6.72 0.55
N GLY A 101 1.26 7.32 -0.14
CA GLY A 101 2.46 6.61 -0.60
C GLY A 101 3.11 7.28 -1.79
N THR A 102 4.12 6.62 -2.34
CA THR A 102 4.88 7.10 -3.48
C THR A 102 5.51 5.95 -4.25
N THR A 103 6.03 6.26 -5.43
CA THR A 103 6.97 5.38 -6.13
C THR A 103 8.41 5.83 -5.90
N VAL A 104 9.32 4.88 -5.78
CA VAL A 104 10.77 5.09 -5.73
C VAL A 104 11.47 4.29 -6.83
N ASP A 105 12.63 4.76 -7.25
CA ASP A 105 13.50 4.04 -8.19
C ASP A 105 14.09 2.78 -7.54
N GLY A 106 14.11 1.68 -8.30
CA GLY A 106 14.62 0.38 -7.88
C GLY A 106 13.65 -0.43 -7.01
N PHE A 107 14.11 -1.62 -6.61
CA PHE A 107 13.40 -2.50 -5.67
C PHE A 107 13.81 -2.19 -4.23
N ILE A 108 12.81 -2.03 -3.36
CA ILE A 108 13.03 -1.82 -1.92
C ILE A 108 12.90 -3.15 -1.18
N ASP A 109 13.47 -3.23 0.02
CA ASP A 109 13.24 -4.39 0.89
C ASP A 109 11.88 -4.22 1.61
N PRO A 110 10.86 -5.05 1.30
CA PRO A 110 9.56 -4.97 1.95
C PRO A 110 9.64 -5.25 3.46
N GLY A 111 10.66 -5.97 3.93
CA GLY A 111 10.86 -6.32 5.34
C GLY A 111 11.54 -5.26 6.21
N SER A 112 11.93 -4.11 5.65
CA SER A 112 12.78 -3.11 6.35
C SER A 112 12.03 -2.08 7.23
N MET A 113 10.72 -2.20 7.41
CA MET A 113 9.95 -1.27 8.27
C MET A 113 9.91 -1.73 9.73
N ALA A 114 10.69 -1.03 10.56
CA ALA A 114 10.56 -0.88 12.01
C ALA A 114 10.13 -2.12 12.82
N THR A 115 11.09 -2.99 13.15
CA THR A 115 11.00 -3.70 14.43
C THR A 115 11.01 -2.67 15.55
N CYS A 116 9.89 -2.52 16.25
CA CYS A 116 9.80 -1.74 17.47
C CYS A 116 10.95 -2.17 18.40
N SER A 117 11.93 -1.30 18.60
CA SER A 117 13.13 -1.58 19.38
C SER A 117 12.77 -1.58 20.86
N ILE A 118 12.35 -2.73 21.40
CA ILE A 118 12.21 -2.91 22.85
C ILE A 118 13.63 -3.04 23.43
N LYS A 119 14.25 -1.92 23.81
CA LYS A 119 15.40 -1.96 24.73
C LYS A 119 14.90 -2.47 26.07
N ARG A 120 15.15 -3.75 26.38
CA ARG A 120 15.11 -4.24 27.76
C ARG A 120 16.34 -3.69 28.48
N SER A 121 16.13 -2.71 29.35
CA SER A 121 17.06 -2.26 30.39
C SER A 121 17.28 -3.33 31.45
#